data_AF-A0A8T6ZSC3-F1
#
_entry.id   AF-A0A8T6ZSC3-F1
#
_cell.length_a   1.000
_cell.length_b   1.000
_cell.length_c   1.000
_cell.angle_alpha   90.00
_cell.angle_beta   90.00
_cell.angle_gamma   90.00
#
_symmetry.space_group_name_H-M   'P 1'
#
loop_
_entity.id
_entity.type
_entity.pdbx_description
1 polymer ?
#
loop_
_entity_poly.entity_id
_entity_poly.type
_entity_poly.pdbx_seq_one_letter_code
_entity_poly.pdbx_strand_id
1 'polypeptide(L)'
;KAQHNTVPELRACFHVGSSYEFHQAEGLNPTLYNYIVGDVTVEMARMIDRALPGQIMVGEFPGETAHVNATGDVARPGSIEFVEQATHSLDQLSGLELSGEKIESIKCYLTGTRLRTGAFSIRRITISDKHGMSRNVFNAKVNIYRSHAEPILLGIEDRRLRADSTQAEKTAHLVKRG
;
A
#
# COMPACT_ATOMS: atom_id res chain seq x y z
N LYS A 1 -19.10 17.14 -18.21
CA LYS A 1 -18.39 16.13 -17.39
C LYS A 1 -18.07 14.95 -18.29
N ALA A 2 -16.80 14.63 -18.52
CA ALA A 2 -16.42 13.50 -19.36
C ALA A 2 -16.99 12.21 -18.76
N GLN A 3 -17.80 11.50 -19.55
CA GLN A 3 -18.58 10.32 -19.15
C GLN A 3 -17.89 9.02 -19.58
N HIS A 4 -16.60 9.10 -19.88
CA HIS A 4 -15.79 7.96 -20.29
C HIS A 4 -14.84 7.61 -19.16
N ASN A 5 -14.98 6.38 -18.65
CA ASN A 5 -14.16 5.76 -17.61
C ASN A 5 -12.76 5.42 -18.18
N THR A 6 -12.07 6.42 -18.72
CA THR A 6 -10.86 6.28 -19.56
C THR A 6 -9.57 6.32 -18.75
N VAL A 7 -9.65 6.55 -17.44
CA VAL A 7 -8.47 6.60 -16.56
C VAL A 7 -8.32 5.22 -15.91
N PRO A 8 -7.16 4.55 -16.06
CA PRO A 8 -6.93 3.24 -15.45
C PRO A 8 -6.93 3.35 -13.93
N GLU A 9 -7.50 2.35 -13.26
CA GLU A 9 -7.39 2.23 -11.81
C GLU A 9 -5.95 1.84 -11.43
N LEU A 10 -5.31 2.70 -10.65
CA LEU A 10 -3.98 2.43 -10.12
C LEU A 10 -4.05 1.43 -8.96
N ARG A 11 -2.97 0.70 -8.77
CA ARG A 11 -2.70 -0.11 -7.59
C ARG A 11 -1.34 0.33 -7.03
N ALA A 12 -1.18 0.22 -5.71
CA ALA A 12 0.02 0.68 -5.02
C ALA A 12 0.49 -0.34 -3.99
N CYS A 13 1.80 -0.39 -3.78
CA CYS A 13 2.43 -1.21 -2.76
C CYS A 13 3.48 -0.37 -2.04
N PHE A 14 3.54 -0.50 -0.71
CA PHE A 14 4.53 0.14 0.14
C PHE A 14 5.26 -0.93 0.94
N HIS A 15 6.58 -0.82 1.03
CA HIS A 15 7.39 -1.74 1.83
C HIS A 15 8.65 -1.02 2.35
N VAL A 16 9.25 -1.57 3.40
CA VAL A 16 10.48 -1.09 4.01
C VAL A 16 11.44 -2.26 4.09
N GLY A 17 12.65 -2.06 3.59
CA GLY A 17 13.69 -3.08 3.56
C GLY A 17 14.99 -2.51 3.00
N SER A 18 16.03 -3.33 2.97
CA SER A 18 17.35 -2.93 2.51
C SER A 18 17.37 -2.66 1.00
N SER A 19 18.04 -1.58 0.62
CA SER A 19 18.38 -1.25 -0.76
C SER A 19 19.64 -0.39 -0.82
N TYR A 20 20.23 -0.30 -2.00
CA TYR A 20 21.30 0.63 -2.32
C TYR A 20 21.00 1.32 -3.65
N GLU A 21 21.57 2.50 -3.83
CA GLU A 21 21.50 3.24 -5.09
C GLU A 21 22.70 2.84 -5.97
N PHE A 22 22.42 2.44 -7.20
CA PHE A 22 23.41 2.09 -8.21
C PHE A 22 23.44 3.17 -9.28
N HIS A 23 24.59 3.82 -9.42
CA HIS A 23 24.81 4.88 -10.40
C HIS A 23 25.48 4.28 -11.65
N GLN A 24 24.74 4.20 -12.75
CA GLN A 24 25.29 3.77 -14.03
C GLN A 24 25.63 5.01 -14.88
N ALA A 25 26.93 5.25 -15.09
CA ALA A 25 27.41 6.24 -16.04
C ALA A 25 27.49 5.60 -17.43
N GLU A 26 26.76 6.15 -18.42
CA GLU A 26 26.94 5.77 -19.82
C GLU A 26 28.18 6.47 -20.39
N GLY A 27 29.05 5.71 -21.07
CA GLY A 27 30.34 6.24 -21.55
C GLY A 27 30.26 7.27 -22.68
N LEU A 28 29.08 7.46 -23.30
CA LEU A 28 28.90 8.30 -24.49
C LEU A 28 27.93 9.48 -24.30
N ASN A 29 27.18 9.52 -23.19
CA ASN A 29 26.32 10.64 -22.80
C ASN A 29 26.40 10.85 -21.28
N PRO A 30 26.54 12.08 -20.78
CA PRO A 30 26.66 12.36 -19.34
C PRO A 30 25.33 12.21 -18.58
N THR A 31 24.44 11.32 -19.03
CA THR A 31 23.18 11.02 -18.34
C THR A 31 23.47 9.98 -17.27
N LEU A 32 23.37 10.40 -16.01
CA LEU A 32 23.45 9.51 -14.85
C LEU A 32 22.08 8.86 -14.64
N TYR A 33 22.02 7.54 -14.76
CA TYR A 33 20.85 6.77 -14.32
C TYR A 33 21.09 6.23 -12.92
N ASN A 34 20.18 6.56 -12.00
CA ASN A 34 20.19 6.07 -10.63
C ASN A 34 19.14 4.98 -10.48
N TYR A 35 19.59 3.79 -10.08
CA TYR A 35 18.71 2.64 -9.85
C TYR A 35 18.67 2.30 -8.35
N ILE A 36 17.49 2.03 -7.82
CA ILE A 36 17.35 1.44 -6.48
C ILE A 36 17.36 -0.08 -6.65
N VAL A 37 18.32 -0.74 -5.99
CA VAL A 37 18.52 -2.18 -6.08
C VAL A 37 18.55 -2.76 -4.66
N GLY A 38 17.86 -3.88 -4.45
CA GLY A 38 17.85 -4.56 -3.16
C GLY A 38 16.72 -5.57 -3.06
N ASP A 39 16.69 -6.32 -1.97
CA ASP A 39 15.65 -7.33 -1.74
C ASP A 39 14.25 -6.67 -1.70
N VAL A 40 14.15 -5.46 -1.12
CA VAL A 40 12.89 -4.71 -1.04
C VAL A 40 12.28 -4.43 -2.41
N THR A 41 13.08 -4.22 -3.46
CA THR A 41 12.55 -3.91 -4.81
C THR A 41 12.00 -5.18 -5.49
N VAL A 42 12.66 -6.32 -5.29
CA VAL A 42 12.15 -7.64 -5.69
C VAL A 42 10.87 -7.97 -4.94
N GLU A 43 10.82 -7.61 -3.66
CA GLU A 43 9.65 -7.85 -2.83
C GLU A 43 8.45 -7.00 -3.30
N MET A 44 8.64 -5.70 -3.49
CA MET A 44 7.62 -4.81 -4.01
C MET A 44 7.11 -5.22 -5.39
N ALA A 45 7.99 -5.66 -6.30
CA ALA A 45 7.60 -6.12 -7.64
C ALA A 45 6.60 -7.30 -7.57
N ARG A 46 6.89 -8.28 -6.71
CA ARG A 46 5.98 -9.44 -6.54
C ARG A 46 4.71 -9.07 -5.76
N MET A 47 4.75 -8.07 -4.87
CA MET A 47 3.55 -7.55 -4.22
C MET A 47 2.61 -6.88 -5.23
N ILE A 48 3.15 -5.97 -6.04
CA ILE A 48 2.35 -5.21 -7.00
C ILE A 48 1.76 -6.13 -8.08
N ASP A 49 2.46 -7.19 -8.46
CA ASP A 49 1.93 -8.22 -9.37
C ASP A 49 0.65 -8.89 -8.85
N ARG A 50 0.51 -9.01 -7.52
CA ARG A 50 -0.65 -9.62 -6.84
C ARG A 50 -1.70 -8.62 -6.38
N ALA A 51 -1.44 -7.32 -6.47
CA ALA A 51 -2.40 -6.30 -6.05
C ALA A 51 -3.56 -6.17 -7.05
N LEU A 52 -4.77 -6.07 -6.54
CA LEU A 52 -5.98 -5.83 -7.32
C LEU A 52 -6.05 -4.36 -7.80
N PRO A 53 -6.82 -4.04 -8.85
CA PRO A 53 -7.10 -2.64 -9.21
C PRO A 53 -7.65 -1.84 -8.02
N GLY A 54 -7.16 -0.61 -7.83
CA GLY A 54 -7.52 0.26 -6.71
C GLY A 54 -6.96 -0.17 -5.35
N GLN A 55 -6.21 -1.27 -5.26
CA GLN A 55 -5.69 -1.78 -3.99
C GLN A 55 -4.42 -1.04 -3.54
N ILE A 56 -4.33 -0.84 -2.23
CA ILE A 56 -3.10 -0.43 -1.55
C ILE A 56 -2.66 -1.59 -0.67
N MET A 57 -1.45 -2.08 -0.89
CA MET A 57 -0.81 -3.10 -0.05
C MET A 57 0.34 -2.50 0.76
N VAL A 58 0.52 -2.96 1.99
CA VAL A 58 1.68 -2.69 2.83
C VAL A 58 2.35 -4.02 3.13
N GLY A 59 3.62 -4.17 2.76
CA GLY A 59 4.38 -5.38 3.05
C GLY A 59 4.69 -5.47 4.54
N GLU A 60 4.71 -6.68 5.09
CA GLU A 60 5.11 -6.87 6.46
C GLU A 60 6.63 -6.74 6.61
N PHE A 61 7.06 -5.75 7.38
CA PHE A 61 8.45 -5.55 7.75
C PHE A 61 8.58 -5.45 9.26
N PRO A 62 9.74 -5.86 9.81
CA PRO A 62 10.02 -5.75 11.22
C PRO A 62 10.34 -4.30 11.61
N GLY A 63 10.15 -4.00 12.89
CA GLY A 63 10.62 -2.77 13.52
C GLY A 63 12.14 -2.75 13.67
N GLU A 64 12.86 -2.68 12.56
CA GLU A 64 14.33 -2.62 12.55
C GLU A 64 14.85 -1.21 12.28
N THR A 65 14.07 -0.41 11.55
CA THR A 65 14.43 0.97 11.23
C THR A 65 14.11 1.86 12.44
N ALA A 66 15.14 2.47 13.02
CA ALA A 66 14.99 3.42 14.10
C ALA A 66 14.38 4.74 13.59
N HIS A 67 13.34 5.19 14.28
CA HIS A 67 12.68 6.47 14.09
C HIS A 67 12.63 7.20 15.43
N VAL A 68 13.04 8.47 15.47
CA VAL A 68 12.90 9.30 16.68
C VAL A 68 11.48 9.85 16.69
N ASN A 69 10.66 9.44 17.66
CA ASN A 69 9.30 9.91 17.79
C ASN A 69 9.25 11.37 18.30
N ALA A 70 8.04 11.94 18.39
CA ALA A 70 7.86 13.32 18.83
C ALA A 70 8.31 13.59 20.29
N THR A 71 8.44 12.55 21.12
CA THR A 71 8.95 12.66 22.50
C THR A 71 10.47 12.52 22.60
N GLY A 72 11.16 12.28 21.48
CA GLY A 72 12.61 12.09 21.42
C GLY A 72 13.07 10.65 21.63
N ASP A 73 12.15 9.70 21.78
CA ASP A 73 12.47 8.29 21.96
C ASP A 73 12.69 7.59 20.63
N VAL A 74 13.67 6.66 20.61
CA VAL A 74 13.92 5.81 19.45
C VAL A 74 12.86 4.69 19.42
N ALA A 75 11.87 4.86 18.56
CA ALA A 75 10.91 3.82 18.21
C ALA A 75 11.42 3.01 17.02
N ARG A 76 11.02 1.75 16.93
CA ARG A 76 11.23 0.95 15.72
C ARG A 76 9.89 0.35 15.30
N PRO A 77 9.05 1.12 14.61
CA PRO A 77 7.70 0.67 14.26
C PRO A 77 7.79 -0.47 13.25
N GLY A 78 7.06 -1.56 13.49
CA GLY A 78 6.78 -2.53 12.46
C GLY A 78 5.73 -1.99 11.49
N SER A 79 5.36 -2.81 10.51
CA SER A 79 4.38 -2.42 9.48
C SER A 79 3.04 -1.88 10.01
N ILE A 80 2.54 -2.39 11.14
CA ILE A 80 1.26 -1.93 11.72
C ILE A 80 1.44 -0.55 12.35
N GLU A 81 2.42 -0.42 13.24
CA GLU A 81 2.73 0.83 13.94
C GLU A 81 3.11 1.94 12.96
N PHE A 82 3.78 1.58 11.85
CA PHE A 82 4.11 2.52 10.78
C PHE A 82 2.86 3.16 10.16
N VAL A 83 1.83 2.37 9.87
CA VAL A 83 0.58 2.88 9.28
C VAL A 83 -0.21 3.72 10.29
N GLU A 84 -0.22 3.31 11.57
CA GLU A 84 -0.82 4.10 12.64
C GLU A 84 -0.11 5.45 12.81
N GLN A 85 1.21 5.46 12.78
CA GLN A 85 2.01 6.69 12.85
C GLN A 85 1.79 7.58 11.62
N ALA A 86 1.67 6.99 10.42
CA ALA A 86 1.41 7.73 9.20
C ALA A 86 0.11 8.55 9.31
N THR A 87 -0.95 8.01 9.91
CA THR A 87 -2.20 8.78 10.13
C THR A 87 -1.97 10.03 10.96
N HIS A 88 -1.19 9.95 12.04
CA HIS A 88 -0.87 11.11 12.87
C HIS A 88 -0.02 12.14 12.10
N SER A 89 0.94 11.68 11.30
CA SER A 89 1.74 12.57 10.46
C SER A 89 0.91 13.28 9.40
N LEU A 90 -0.16 12.65 8.91
CA LEU A 90 -1.06 13.24 7.90
C LEU A 90 -1.96 14.35 8.46
N ASP A 91 -2.13 14.46 9.78
CA ASP A 91 -2.86 15.59 10.39
C ASP A 91 -2.19 16.94 10.07
N GLN A 92 -0.87 16.93 9.84
CA GLN A 92 -0.11 18.12 9.43
C GLN A 92 -0.53 18.65 8.04
N LEU A 93 -1.26 17.84 7.26
CA LEU A 93 -1.77 18.22 5.94
C LEU A 93 -3.16 18.86 6.00
N SER A 94 -3.76 18.98 7.19
CA SER A 94 -5.05 19.66 7.37
C SER A 94 -4.95 21.13 6.93
N GLY A 95 -5.95 21.61 6.20
CA GLY A 95 -6.01 22.95 5.64
C GLY A 95 -5.33 23.13 4.27
N LEU A 96 -4.51 22.17 3.83
CA LEU A 96 -3.96 22.20 2.46
C LEU A 96 -5.07 22.00 1.42
N GLU A 97 -4.91 22.63 0.25
CA GLU A 97 -5.88 22.52 -0.84
C GLU A 97 -5.60 21.27 -1.69
N LEU A 98 -6.62 20.43 -1.87
CA LEU A 98 -6.58 19.25 -2.72
C LEU A 98 -7.82 19.21 -3.62
N SER A 99 -7.57 19.35 -4.92
CA SER A 99 -8.62 19.43 -5.96
C SER A 99 -9.64 20.54 -5.67
N GLY A 100 -9.15 21.73 -5.31
CA GLY A 100 -9.95 22.93 -5.09
C GLY A 100 -10.57 23.07 -3.69
N GLU A 101 -10.43 22.08 -2.82
CA GLU A 101 -11.03 22.07 -1.48
C GLU A 101 -9.99 21.81 -0.40
N LYS A 102 -10.20 22.39 0.79
CA LYS A 102 -9.31 22.17 1.94
C LYS A 102 -9.49 20.77 2.51
N ILE A 103 -8.37 20.12 2.80
CA ILE A 103 -8.33 18.86 3.55
C ILE A 103 -8.75 19.13 4.99
N GLU A 104 -9.72 18.38 5.49
CA GLU A 104 -10.10 18.41 6.91
C GLU A 104 -9.33 17.35 7.70
N SER A 105 -9.33 16.12 7.17
CA SER A 105 -8.60 15.00 7.77
C SER A 105 -8.26 13.95 6.74
N ILE A 106 -7.17 13.22 6.99
CA ILE A 106 -6.79 12.03 6.23
C ILE A 106 -6.70 10.86 7.20
N LYS A 107 -7.40 9.78 6.91
CA LYS A 107 -7.38 8.56 7.73
C LYS A 107 -6.73 7.44 6.94
N CYS A 108 -5.58 6.96 7.40
CA CYS A 108 -4.90 5.78 6.86
C CYS A 108 -5.07 4.60 7.83
N TYR A 109 -5.46 3.44 7.33
CA TYR A 109 -5.66 2.29 8.20
C TYR A 109 -5.54 0.97 7.44
N LEU A 110 -5.09 -0.05 8.16
CA LEU A 110 -5.09 -1.43 7.69
C LEU A 110 -6.49 -2.02 7.87
N THR A 111 -6.93 -2.79 6.87
CA THR A 111 -8.28 -3.37 6.87
C THR A 111 -8.30 -4.79 7.41
N GLY A 112 -9.45 -5.19 7.94
CA GLY A 112 -9.74 -6.58 8.24
C GLY A 112 -11.22 -6.77 8.52
N THR A 113 -11.54 -7.74 9.37
CA THR A 113 -12.94 -8.15 9.59
C THR A 113 -13.53 -7.37 10.74
N ARG A 114 -14.82 -7.00 10.61
CA ARG A 114 -15.55 -6.40 11.72
C ARG A 114 -15.70 -7.41 12.86
N LEU A 115 -15.27 -7.02 14.05
CA LEU A 115 -15.37 -7.78 15.28
C LEU A 115 -16.75 -7.55 15.92
N ARG A 116 -17.15 -8.46 16.82
CA ARG A 116 -18.42 -8.34 17.58
C ARG A 116 -18.50 -7.07 18.43
N THR A 117 -17.35 -6.50 18.81
CA THR A 117 -17.23 -5.25 19.56
C THR A 117 -17.50 -4.00 18.71
N GLY A 118 -17.64 -4.14 17.39
CA GLY A 118 -17.76 -3.03 16.45
C GLY A 118 -16.42 -2.53 15.89
N ALA A 119 -15.30 -2.90 16.51
CA ALA A 119 -13.95 -2.66 15.98
C ALA A 119 -13.64 -3.51 14.74
N PHE A 120 -12.53 -3.23 14.07
CA PHE A 120 -12.02 -4.03 12.95
C PHE A 120 -10.70 -4.69 13.34
N SER A 121 -10.52 -5.95 12.91
CA SER A 121 -9.21 -6.59 12.97
C SER A 121 -8.29 -6.05 11.87
N ILE A 122 -7.01 -6.40 11.95
CA ILE A 122 -6.05 -6.25 10.85
C ILE A 122 -5.86 -7.63 10.22
N ARG A 123 -6.11 -7.78 8.92
CA ARG A 123 -5.94 -9.06 8.23
C ARG A 123 -4.54 -9.14 7.61
N ARG A 124 -3.79 -10.15 8.04
CA ARG A 124 -2.53 -10.58 7.40
C ARG A 124 -2.84 -11.48 6.21
N ILE A 125 -2.27 -11.17 5.05
CA ILE A 125 -2.49 -11.88 3.78
C ILE A 125 -1.15 -12.48 3.35
N THR A 126 -1.09 -13.78 3.15
CA THR A 126 0.11 -14.43 2.62
C THR A 126 0.04 -14.44 1.10
N ILE A 127 1.05 -13.88 0.43
CA ILE A 127 1.26 -14.01 -1.01
C ILE A 127 2.44 -14.95 -1.24
N SER A 128 2.24 -15.94 -2.10
CA SER A 128 3.29 -16.89 -2.51
C SER A 128 3.64 -16.65 -3.98
N ASP A 129 4.92 -16.59 -4.30
CA ASP A 129 5.38 -16.48 -5.67
C ASP A 129 5.50 -17.85 -6.39
N LYS A 130 5.85 -17.82 -7.67
CA LYS A 130 6.01 -19.02 -8.51
C LYS A 130 7.24 -19.87 -8.13
N HIS A 131 8.09 -19.39 -7.24
CA HIS A 131 9.31 -20.03 -6.78
C HIS A 131 9.19 -20.52 -5.32
N GLY A 132 7.99 -20.48 -4.74
CA GLY A 132 7.70 -20.98 -3.39
C GLY A 132 8.05 -20.01 -2.26
N MET A 133 8.55 -18.81 -2.56
CA MET A 133 8.76 -17.80 -1.52
C MET A 133 7.41 -17.17 -1.16
N SER A 134 7.11 -17.16 0.14
CA SER A 134 5.90 -16.55 0.67
C SER A 134 6.25 -15.37 1.55
N ARG A 135 5.40 -14.35 1.52
CA ARG A 135 5.49 -13.21 2.43
C ARG A 135 4.12 -12.75 2.84
N ASN A 136 4.08 -11.99 3.92
CA ASN A 136 2.84 -11.40 4.39
C ASN A 136 2.73 -9.94 3.95
N VAL A 137 1.51 -9.55 3.65
CA VAL A 137 1.12 -8.18 3.35
C VAL A 137 -0.17 -7.85 4.08
N PHE A 138 -0.44 -6.57 4.21
CA PHE A 138 -1.67 -6.02 4.74
C PHE A 138 -2.37 -5.21 3.65
N ASN A 139 -3.70 -5.23 3.66
CA ASN A 139 -4.49 -4.36 2.81
C ASN A 139 -4.75 -3.04 3.55
N ALA A 140 -4.59 -1.92 2.86
CA ALA A 140 -4.75 -0.58 3.43
C ALA A 140 -5.82 0.23 2.71
N LYS A 141 -6.37 1.20 3.42
CA LYS A 141 -7.25 2.25 2.88
C LYS A 141 -6.81 3.62 3.36
N VAL A 142 -7.05 4.62 2.50
CA VAL A 142 -6.86 6.04 2.82
C VAL A 142 -8.13 6.79 2.48
N ASN A 143 -8.71 7.47 3.46
CA ASN A 143 -9.88 8.31 3.25
C ASN A 143 -9.48 9.77 3.48
N ILE A 144 -9.73 10.62 2.50
CA ILE A 144 -9.43 12.06 2.57
C ILE A 144 -10.75 12.82 2.61
N TYR A 145 -11.02 13.46 3.74
CA TYR A 145 -12.21 14.30 3.97
C TYR A 145 -11.90 15.75 3.66
N ARG A 146 -12.82 16.45 3.01
CA ARG A 146 -12.66 17.82 2.53
C ARG A 146 -13.91 18.64 2.84
N SER A 147 -13.76 19.93 3.11
CA SER A 147 -14.83 20.75 3.71
C SER A 147 -16.10 20.85 2.89
N HIS A 148 -15.99 21.03 1.57
CA HIS A 148 -17.16 21.19 0.70
C HIS A 148 -17.16 20.23 -0.49
N ALA A 149 -16.58 19.04 -0.31
CA ALA A 149 -16.60 18.01 -1.35
C ALA A 149 -16.67 16.60 -0.78
N GLU A 150 -17.15 15.68 -1.64
CA GLU A 150 -17.17 14.26 -1.34
C GLU A 150 -15.76 13.74 -0.95
N PRO A 151 -15.69 12.81 0.02
CA PRO A 151 -14.43 12.19 0.41
C PRO A 151 -13.77 11.47 -0.77
N ILE A 152 -12.44 11.57 -0.85
CA ILE A 152 -11.67 10.74 -1.76
C ILE A 152 -11.32 9.45 -1.02
N LEU A 153 -11.87 8.33 -1.49
CA LEU A 153 -11.68 7.01 -0.88
C LEU A 153 -10.71 6.18 -1.72
N LEU A 154 -9.56 5.86 -1.16
CA LEU A 154 -8.49 5.10 -1.80
C LEU A 154 -8.30 3.76 -1.11
N GLY A 155 -7.89 2.74 -1.88
CA GLY A 155 -7.80 1.38 -1.39
C GLY A 155 -9.14 0.64 -1.44
N ILE A 156 -9.08 -0.68 -1.40
CA ILE A 156 -10.26 -1.54 -1.41
C ILE A 156 -10.59 -2.06 0.00
N GLU A 157 -11.83 -2.48 0.21
CA GLU A 157 -12.27 -3.03 1.49
C GLU A 157 -11.95 -4.52 1.61
N ASP A 158 -11.68 -5.01 2.83
CA ASP A 158 -11.35 -6.41 3.10
C ASP A 158 -12.37 -7.40 2.52
N ARG A 159 -13.66 -7.03 2.49
CA ARG A 159 -14.72 -7.86 1.91
C ARG A 159 -14.54 -8.14 0.41
N ARG A 160 -13.91 -7.22 -0.35
CA ARG A 160 -13.63 -7.44 -1.77
C ARG A 160 -12.55 -8.50 -1.98
N LEU A 161 -11.57 -8.58 -1.07
CA LEU A 161 -10.52 -9.60 -1.11
C LEU A 161 -11.08 -11.02 -1.03
N ARG A 162 -12.18 -11.21 -0.29
CA ARG A 162 -12.86 -12.50 -0.14
C ARG A 162 -13.69 -12.87 -1.37
N ALA A 163 -14.29 -11.88 -2.03
CA ALA A 163 -15.03 -12.10 -3.27
C ALA A 163 -14.10 -12.58 -4.38
N ASP A 164 -12.91 -11.97 -4.49
CA ASP A 164 -11.92 -12.33 -5.50
C ASP A 164 -11.18 -13.63 -5.21
N SER A 165 -10.91 -13.99 -3.94
CA SER A 165 -10.34 -15.31 -3.64
C SER A 165 -11.24 -16.45 -4.14
N THR A 166 -12.56 -16.24 -4.08
CA THR A 166 -13.57 -17.18 -4.58
C THR A 166 -13.66 -17.19 -6.12
N GLN A 167 -13.29 -16.10 -6.79
CA GLN A 167 -13.23 -16.04 -8.25
C GLN A 167 -11.91 -16.57 -8.81
N ALA A 168 -10.78 -16.30 -8.15
CA ALA A 168 -9.45 -16.80 -8.53
C ALA A 168 -9.38 -18.33 -8.48
N GLU A 169 -10.04 -18.98 -7.52
CA GLU A 169 -10.18 -20.45 -7.50
C GLU A 169 -11.03 -20.97 -8.67
N LYS A 170 -12.09 -20.24 -9.07
CA LYS A 170 -12.96 -20.62 -10.19
C LYS A 170 -12.28 -20.46 -11.56
N THR A 171 -11.50 -19.40 -11.77
CA THR A 171 -10.73 -19.22 -13.00
C THR A 171 -9.53 -20.17 -13.08
N ALA A 172 -8.86 -20.47 -11.96
CA ALA A 172 -7.81 -21.48 -11.93
C ALA A 172 -8.32 -22.88 -12.32
N HIS A 173 -9.55 -23.22 -11.95
CA HIS A 173 -10.17 -24.49 -12.34
C HIS A 173 -10.63 -24.54 -13.82
N LEU A 174 -10.80 -23.38 -14.46
CA LEU A 174 -11.20 -23.27 -15.87
C LEU A 174 -10.01 -23.27 -16.85
N VAL A 175 -8.81 -22.87 -16.41
CA VAL A 175 -7.62 -22.75 -17.28
C VAL A 175 -6.84 -24.07 -17.44
N LYS A 176 -7.19 -25.14 -16.71
CA LYS A 176 -6.68 -26.48 -16.98
C LYS A 176 -7.58 -27.26 -17.94
N ARG A 177 -7.49 -26.94 -19.23
CA ARG A 177 -7.73 -27.88 -20.35
C ARG A 177 -7.19 -27.27 -21.64
N GLY A 178 -6.06 -27.81 -22.08
CA GLY A 178 -5.30 -27.46 -23.26
C GLY A 178 -3.95 -28.13 -23.17
#